data_AF-A0A2W6AJ78-F1
#
_entry.id   AF-A0A2W6AJ78-F1
#
_cell.length_a   1.000
_cell.length_b   1.000
_cell.length_c   1.000
_cell.angle_alpha   90.00
_cell.angle_beta   90.00
_cell.angle_gamma   90.00
#
_symmetry.space_group_name_H-M   'P 1'
#
loop_
_entity.id
_entity.type
_entity.pdbx_description
1 polymer ?
#
loop_
_entity_poly.entity_id
_entity_poly.type
_entity_poly.pdbx_seq_one_letter_code
_entity_poly.pdbx_strand_id
1 'polypeptide(L)'
;MSDQPNLQTSRIADPIPLLPRGDVLFDAIPLQAVVMEALAPALAHGCLVVRDRDRGAVVLVRDGALVEAHAFSGATARTGEGVFSEVQGWAEAVVTAHRLDPLLVDVCEALLRGEIIYSDLRLDWVEWPNLLADFSRRGGAYAVEIFTPAGRGVTCVAIGQQALSYTDIHPSFGDPALLEAMASNRDGSIRVRRLNAASFAATAMATGGQLADAGSGRSAPASLASDPLATGDRGNGAARGDPRSSAPGAHESGAEQKDRERERERQRESEPAQSGPGPVGPAGRSVVDDALPDLTWVAPWQTPWRDEPEKGGSSGSPLTGRPASTAARPSVGDMLGDLRSIAQRRLQLSASRVETILDEAAREQRPLDSVLEEIRSMSIRGVMPSTVDAMVAEMKIAAAEYRSV
;
A
#
# COMPACT_ATOMS: atom_id res chain seq x y z
N MET A 1 38.02 24.76 -6.16
CA MET A 1 36.63 24.82 -5.68
C MET A 1 35.82 24.01 -6.67
N SER A 2 35.51 22.78 -6.28
CA SER A 2 34.83 21.82 -7.14
C SER A 2 33.35 22.12 -7.11
N ASP A 3 32.79 22.51 -8.26
CA ASP A 3 31.35 22.56 -8.49
C ASP A 3 30.81 21.13 -8.38
N GLN A 4 30.25 20.79 -7.21
CA GLN A 4 29.35 19.66 -7.11
C GLN A 4 28.05 20.06 -7.82
N PRO A 5 27.57 19.27 -8.81
CA PRO A 5 26.25 19.50 -9.37
C PRO A 5 25.22 19.28 -8.26
N ASN A 6 24.48 20.35 -7.99
CA ASN A 6 23.38 20.40 -7.04
C ASN A 6 22.37 19.27 -7.39
N LEU A 7 22.37 18.17 -6.62
CA LEU A 7 21.42 17.04 -6.71
C LEU A 7 20.03 17.42 -6.18
N GLN A 8 19.60 18.66 -6.43
CA GLN A 8 18.23 19.11 -6.31
C GLN A 8 17.53 19.02 -7.67
N THR A 9 17.79 17.94 -8.42
CA THR A 9 16.90 17.55 -9.51
C THR A 9 15.58 17.15 -8.86
N SER A 10 14.58 18.00 -9.07
CA SER A 10 13.16 17.71 -8.93
C SER A 10 12.91 16.22 -9.16
N ARG A 11 12.82 15.42 -8.09
CA ARG A 11 12.50 14.00 -8.19
C ARG A 11 11.07 13.97 -8.70
N ILE A 12 10.90 13.80 -10.01
CA ILE A 12 9.60 13.51 -10.60
C ILE A 12 9.11 12.29 -9.83
N ALA A 13 8.10 12.51 -8.98
CA ALA A 13 7.54 11.47 -8.14
C ALA A 13 7.15 10.29 -9.05
N ASP A 14 7.50 9.07 -8.62
CA ASP A 14 7.33 7.84 -9.40
C ASP A 14 6.00 7.86 -10.18
N PRO A 15 6.06 7.70 -11.51
CA PRO A 15 4.87 7.84 -12.34
C PRO A 15 3.86 6.72 -12.10
N ILE A 16 4.32 5.54 -11.68
CA ILE A 16 3.44 4.44 -11.31
C ILE A 16 2.84 4.74 -9.93
N PRO A 17 1.49 4.71 -9.78
CA PRO A 17 0.86 4.84 -8.47
C PRO A 17 1.40 3.75 -7.55
N LEU A 18 1.54 4.05 -6.26
CA LEU A 18 1.95 3.01 -5.32
C LEU A 18 0.83 1.96 -5.31
N LEU A 19 1.15 0.73 -5.70
CA LEU A 19 0.19 -0.37 -5.74
C LEU A 19 0.28 -1.17 -4.44
N PRO A 20 -0.84 -1.71 -3.95
CA PRO A 20 -0.78 -2.72 -2.89
C PRO A 20 0.02 -3.92 -3.42
N ARG A 21 0.87 -4.51 -2.58
CA ARG A 21 1.65 -5.70 -2.96
C ARG A 21 1.07 -6.91 -2.22
N GLY A 22 0.77 -7.95 -2.98
CA GLY A 22 0.55 -9.29 -2.44
C GLY A 22 1.83 -10.11 -2.46
N ASP A 23 1.71 -11.41 -2.67
CA ASP A 23 2.85 -12.32 -2.69
C ASP A 23 3.76 -12.03 -3.89
N VAL A 24 5.04 -11.78 -3.62
CA VAL A 24 6.05 -11.66 -4.68
C VAL A 24 6.36 -13.05 -5.22
N LEU A 25 6.09 -13.28 -6.51
CA LEU A 25 6.45 -14.52 -7.19
C LEU A 25 7.93 -14.50 -7.62
N PHE A 26 8.37 -13.37 -8.16
CA PHE A 26 9.77 -13.05 -8.41
C PHE A 26 9.96 -11.54 -8.49
N ASP A 27 11.21 -11.11 -8.35
CA ASP A 27 11.58 -9.70 -8.37
C ASP A 27 12.71 -9.41 -9.36
N ALA A 28 12.58 -8.31 -10.09
CA ALA A 28 13.60 -7.72 -10.95
C ALA A 28 14.26 -8.69 -11.96
N ILE A 29 13.47 -9.54 -12.63
CA ILE A 29 13.98 -10.41 -13.72
C ILE A 29 14.02 -9.60 -15.03
N PRO A 30 15.05 -9.75 -15.88
CA PRO A 30 15.06 -9.14 -17.22
C PRO A 30 13.82 -9.50 -18.02
N LEU A 31 13.16 -8.51 -18.61
CA LEU A 31 11.90 -8.70 -19.33
C LEU A 31 12.03 -9.71 -20.46
N GLN A 32 13.16 -9.71 -21.18
CA GLN A 32 13.41 -10.66 -22.28
C GLN A 32 13.48 -12.13 -21.83
N ALA A 33 13.67 -12.39 -20.53
CA ALA A 33 13.66 -13.74 -19.98
C ALA A 33 12.24 -14.23 -19.60
N VAL A 34 11.22 -13.39 -19.76
CA VAL A 34 9.85 -13.65 -19.30
C VAL A 34 8.88 -13.58 -20.48
N VAL A 35 8.08 -14.64 -20.66
CA VAL A 35 6.92 -14.62 -21.54
C VAL A 35 5.69 -14.34 -20.68
N MET A 36 5.21 -13.08 -20.71
CA MET A 36 4.16 -12.61 -19.80
C MET A 36 2.84 -13.38 -19.94
N GLU A 37 2.44 -13.73 -21.16
CA GLU A 37 1.23 -14.52 -21.41
C GLU A 37 1.32 -15.92 -20.82
N ALA A 38 2.51 -16.54 -20.88
CA ALA A 38 2.73 -17.86 -20.30
C ALA A 38 2.80 -17.82 -18.75
N LEU A 39 3.12 -16.65 -18.18
CA LEU A 39 3.16 -16.42 -16.75
C LEU A 39 1.77 -16.16 -16.15
N ALA A 40 0.84 -15.60 -16.93
CA ALA A 40 -0.48 -15.20 -16.46
C ALA A 40 -1.24 -16.34 -15.73
N PRO A 41 -1.28 -17.59 -16.23
CA PRO A 41 -1.93 -18.69 -15.53
C PRO A 41 -1.31 -19.02 -14.16
N ALA A 42 0.00 -18.84 -13.99
CA ALA A 42 0.68 -19.11 -12.72
C ALA A 42 0.37 -18.04 -11.65
N LEU A 43 0.00 -16.83 -12.09
CA LEU A 43 -0.46 -15.78 -11.18
C LEU A 43 -1.91 -15.99 -10.76
N ALA A 44 -2.77 -16.52 -11.65
CA ALA A 44 -4.23 -16.52 -11.55
C ALA A 44 -4.81 -15.10 -11.43
N HIS A 45 -4.53 -14.39 -10.34
CA HIS A 45 -4.83 -12.98 -10.15
C HIS A 45 -3.55 -12.26 -9.71
N GLY A 46 -3.24 -11.12 -10.30
CA GLY A 46 -1.98 -10.45 -10.00
C GLY A 46 -1.66 -9.23 -10.82
N CYS A 47 -0.44 -8.74 -10.66
CA CYS A 47 0.11 -7.72 -11.53
C CYS A 47 1.60 -7.99 -11.83
N LEU A 48 2.02 -7.52 -12.99
CA LEU A 48 3.41 -7.43 -13.40
C LEU A 48 3.78 -5.95 -13.40
N VAL A 49 4.83 -5.58 -12.66
CA VAL A 49 5.38 -4.24 -12.67
C VAL A 49 6.67 -4.27 -13.48
N VAL A 50 6.67 -3.57 -14.60
CA VAL A 50 7.81 -3.46 -15.51
C VAL A 50 8.48 -2.11 -15.31
N ARG A 51 9.80 -2.08 -15.18
CA ARG A 51 10.57 -0.85 -14.97
C ARG A 51 11.70 -0.78 -15.99
N ASP A 52 11.81 0.37 -16.66
CA ASP A 52 12.89 0.67 -17.60
C ASP A 52 13.33 2.12 -17.44
N ARG A 53 14.45 2.35 -16.74
CA ARG A 53 15.06 3.67 -16.47
C ARG A 53 14.07 4.75 -16.00
N ASP A 54 13.49 5.50 -16.94
CA ASP A 54 12.61 6.65 -16.76
C ASP A 54 11.13 6.37 -17.03
N ARG A 55 10.81 5.15 -17.48
CA ARG A 55 9.45 4.67 -17.77
C ARG A 55 9.15 3.39 -16.99
N GLY A 56 7.87 3.07 -16.92
CA GLY A 56 7.41 1.84 -16.29
C GLY A 56 6.07 1.42 -16.83
N ALA A 57 5.69 0.17 -16.62
CA ALA A 57 4.38 -0.32 -16.97
C ALA A 57 3.82 -1.22 -15.87
N VAL A 58 2.50 -1.32 -15.84
CA VAL A 58 1.78 -2.27 -15.00
C VAL A 58 0.88 -3.09 -15.90
N VAL A 59 1.00 -4.41 -15.84
CA VAL A 59 0.12 -5.35 -16.53
C VAL A 59 -0.70 -6.09 -15.48
N LEU A 60 -2.03 -6.04 -15.58
CA LEU A 60 -2.94 -6.74 -14.68
C LEU A 60 -3.28 -8.12 -15.23
N VAL A 61 -3.35 -9.09 -14.31
CA VAL A 61 -3.74 -10.47 -14.57
C VAL A 61 -4.99 -10.80 -13.77
N ARG A 62 -6.00 -11.38 -14.45
CA ARG A 62 -7.25 -11.83 -13.84
C ARG A 62 -7.64 -13.16 -14.46
N ASP A 63 -8.02 -14.13 -13.63
CA ASP A 63 -8.41 -15.48 -14.05
C ASP A 63 -7.38 -16.15 -14.98
N GLY A 64 -6.10 -15.89 -14.76
CA GLY A 64 -4.99 -16.44 -15.54
C GLY A 64 -4.77 -15.77 -16.90
N ALA A 65 -5.48 -14.67 -17.20
CA ALA A 65 -5.36 -13.92 -18.45
C ALA A 65 -4.85 -12.49 -18.21
N LEU A 66 -4.09 -11.97 -19.16
CA LEU A 66 -3.72 -10.55 -19.19
C LEU A 66 -4.95 -9.73 -19.55
N VAL A 67 -5.35 -8.79 -18.70
CA VAL A 67 -6.60 -8.03 -18.89
C VAL A 67 -6.37 -6.56 -19.21
N GLU A 68 -5.29 -5.97 -18.70
CA GLU A 68 -5.03 -4.55 -18.89
C GLU A 68 -3.54 -4.24 -18.78
N ALA A 69 -3.06 -3.28 -19.57
CA ALA A 69 -1.70 -2.79 -19.52
C ALA A 69 -1.69 -1.27 -19.52
N HIS A 70 -0.93 -0.68 -18.58
CA HIS A 70 -0.70 0.76 -18.48
C HIS A 70 0.78 1.03 -18.59
N ALA A 71 1.20 1.79 -19.60
CA ALA A 71 2.56 2.26 -19.74
C ALA A 71 2.67 3.73 -19.33
N PHE A 72 3.67 4.04 -18.53
CA PHE A 72 3.89 5.34 -17.92
C PHE A 72 5.18 5.97 -18.45
N SER A 73 5.09 7.23 -18.89
CA SER A 73 6.23 8.08 -19.21
C SER A 73 6.02 9.42 -18.51
N GLY A 74 6.79 9.67 -17.45
CA GLY A 74 6.47 10.76 -16.52
C GLY A 74 5.03 10.66 -15.99
N ALA A 75 4.34 11.77 -15.79
CA ALA A 75 2.98 11.77 -15.23
C ALA A 75 1.89 11.22 -16.16
N THR A 76 2.21 10.85 -17.41
CA THR A 76 1.24 10.41 -18.40
C THR A 76 1.15 8.87 -18.43
N ALA A 77 -0.06 8.35 -18.24
CA ALA A 77 -0.39 6.96 -18.46
C ALA A 77 -0.98 6.76 -19.86
N ARG A 78 -0.52 5.71 -20.56
CA ARG A 78 -1.07 5.24 -21.83
C ARG A 78 -1.63 3.83 -21.63
N THR A 79 -2.82 3.60 -22.17
CA THR A 79 -3.52 2.32 -22.12
C THR A 79 -4.15 2.02 -23.48
N GLY A 80 -4.58 0.78 -23.70
CA GLY A 80 -5.26 0.34 -24.92
C GLY A 80 -4.44 -0.61 -25.78
N GLU A 81 -4.92 -0.81 -27.00
CA GLU A 81 -4.36 -1.75 -27.96
C GLU A 81 -2.90 -1.39 -28.31
N GLY A 82 -2.01 -2.38 -28.30
CA GLY A 82 -0.59 -2.19 -28.62
C GLY A 82 0.31 -1.78 -27.46
N VAL A 83 -0.22 -1.29 -26.32
CA VAL A 83 0.60 -0.95 -25.13
C VAL A 83 1.37 -2.16 -24.62
N PHE A 84 0.72 -3.32 -24.61
CA PHE A 84 1.36 -4.55 -24.17
C PHE A 84 2.54 -4.95 -25.07
N SER A 85 2.36 -4.91 -26.40
CA SER A 85 3.43 -5.18 -27.37
C SER A 85 4.56 -4.16 -27.28
N GLU A 86 4.24 -2.89 -27.01
CA GLU A 86 5.23 -1.85 -26.74
C GLU A 86 6.10 -2.21 -25.52
N VAL A 87 5.46 -2.57 -24.40
CA VAL A 87 6.14 -2.93 -23.15
C VAL A 87 7.04 -4.14 -23.34
N GLN A 88 6.57 -5.19 -24.02
CA GLN A 88 7.39 -6.37 -24.35
C GLN A 88 8.65 -6.04 -25.16
N GLY A 89 8.64 -4.94 -25.92
CA GLY A 89 9.79 -4.47 -26.70
C GLY A 89 10.86 -3.74 -25.89
N TRP A 90 10.68 -3.52 -24.58
CA TRP A 90 11.63 -2.77 -23.76
C TRP A 90 12.85 -3.63 -23.38
N ALA A 91 13.94 -3.46 -24.13
CA ALA A 91 15.09 -4.36 -24.06
C ALA A 91 15.82 -4.41 -22.71
N GLU A 92 15.92 -3.27 -22.02
CA GLU A 92 16.62 -3.13 -20.75
C GLU A 92 15.67 -3.19 -19.53
N ALA A 93 14.39 -3.51 -19.77
CA ALA A 93 13.40 -3.53 -18.72
C ALA A 93 13.59 -4.71 -17.78
N VAL A 94 13.27 -4.50 -16.51
CA VAL A 94 13.08 -5.56 -15.52
C VAL A 94 11.60 -5.67 -15.15
N VAL A 95 11.17 -6.88 -14.83
CA VAL A 95 9.81 -7.20 -14.43
C VAL A 95 9.80 -7.83 -13.04
N THR A 96 8.87 -7.37 -12.21
CA THR A 96 8.53 -7.94 -10.90
C THR A 96 7.09 -8.45 -10.98
N ALA A 97 6.84 -9.65 -10.46
CA ALA A 97 5.53 -10.27 -10.50
C ALA A 97 4.95 -10.42 -9.09
N HIS A 98 3.72 -9.95 -8.93
CA HIS A 98 2.96 -10.05 -7.68
C HIS A 98 1.68 -10.85 -7.91
N ARG A 99 1.45 -11.88 -7.10
CA ARG A 99 0.14 -12.52 -6.98
C ARG A 99 -0.71 -11.72 -6.00
N LEU A 100 -1.95 -11.45 -6.39
CA LEU A 100 -2.87 -10.61 -5.65
C LEU A 100 -4.17 -11.36 -5.38
N ASP A 101 -4.87 -11.01 -4.31
CA ASP A 101 -6.28 -11.37 -4.17
C ASP A 101 -7.11 -10.73 -5.30
N PRO A 102 -8.22 -11.34 -5.76
CA PRO A 102 -9.06 -10.75 -6.81
C PRO A 102 -9.52 -9.32 -6.50
N LEU A 103 -9.87 -9.05 -5.23
CA LEU A 103 -10.25 -7.71 -4.77
C LEU A 103 -9.11 -6.70 -4.89
N LEU A 104 -7.86 -7.13 -4.68
CA LEU A 104 -6.69 -6.27 -4.84
C LEU A 104 -6.42 -5.92 -6.30
N VAL A 105 -6.74 -6.83 -7.24
CA VAL A 105 -6.68 -6.54 -8.67
C VAL A 105 -7.65 -5.42 -9.04
N ASP A 106 -8.88 -5.43 -8.50
CA ASP A 106 -9.86 -4.35 -8.71
C ASP A 106 -9.38 -3.00 -8.14
N VAL A 107 -8.71 -3.00 -6.98
CA VAL A 107 -8.07 -1.79 -6.41
C VAL A 107 -6.98 -1.27 -7.34
N CYS A 108 -6.09 -2.14 -7.82
CA CYS A 108 -5.04 -1.76 -8.77
C CYS A 108 -5.62 -1.18 -10.06
N GLU A 109 -6.65 -1.81 -10.63
CA GLU A 109 -7.36 -1.33 -11.81
C GLU A 109 -7.94 0.07 -11.60
N ALA A 110 -8.61 0.30 -10.47
CA ALA A 110 -9.17 1.61 -10.12
C ALA A 110 -8.06 2.68 -9.99
N LEU A 111 -6.92 2.35 -9.37
CA LEU A 111 -5.80 3.27 -9.20
C LEU A 111 -5.15 3.66 -10.54
N LEU A 112 -4.96 2.67 -11.42
CA LEU A 112 -4.33 2.89 -12.74
C LEU A 112 -5.21 3.74 -13.66
N ARG A 113 -6.54 3.57 -13.59
CA ARG A 113 -7.52 4.37 -14.34
C ARG A 113 -7.85 5.72 -13.69
N GLY A 114 -7.43 5.94 -12.45
CA GLY A 114 -7.79 7.13 -11.68
C GLY A 114 -7.22 8.42 -12.28
N GLU A 115 -8.08 9.43 -12.42
CA GLU A 115 -7.70 10.75 -12.93
C GLU A 115 -6.96 11.54 -11.84
N ILE A 116 -5.77 12.05 -12.15
CA ILE A 116 -5.02 12.91 -11.22
C ILE A 116 -5.71 14.28 -11.17
N ILE A 117 -6.27 14.63 -10.01
CA ILE A 117 -6.89 15.95 -9.76
C ILE A 117 -5.97 16.89 -8.99
N TYR A 118 -5.00 16.34 -8.25
CA TYR A 118 -3.91 17.08 -7.63
C TYR A 118 -2.61 16.29 -7.82
N SER A 119 -1.59 16.88 -8.42
CA SER A 119 -0.32 16.20 -8.72
C SER A 119 0.78 16.43 -7.68
N ASP A 120 0.76 17.57 -6.99
CA ASP A 120 1.78 18.00 -6.03
C ASP A 120 1.21 18.96 -4.97
N LEU A 121 0.21 18.50 -4.21
CA LEU A 121 -0.34 19.26 -3.08
C LEU A 121 0.62 19.17 -1.90
N ARG A 122 1.21 20.29 -1.48
CA ARG A 122 2.24 20.29 -0.43
C ARG A 122 1.65 19.97 0.95
N LEU A 123 2.33 19.11 1.71
CA LEU A 123 1.88 18.69 3.04
C LEU A 123 1.92 19.83 4.08
N ASP A 124 2.78 20.81 3.90
CA ASP A 124 2.86 22.00 4.75
C ASP A 124 1.67 22.95 4.57
N TRP A 125 0.90 22.82 3.49
CA TRP A 125 -0.26 23.68 3.21
C TRP A 125 -1.60 23.09 3.65
N VAL A 126 -1.63 21.83 4.06
CA VAL A 126 -2.87 21.12 4.38
C VAL A 126 -2.82 20.43 5.72
N GLU A 127 -3.96 20.42 6.42
CA GLU A 127 -4.15 19.60 7.60
C GLU A 127 -4.73 18.25 7.15
N TRP A 128 -3.99 17.17 7.39
CA TRP A 128 -4.33 15.83 6.89
C TRP A 128 -5.76 15.37 7.24
N PRO A 129 -6.24 15.49 8.50
CA PRO A 129 -7.61 15.10 8.84
C PRO A 129 -8.66 15.93 8.09
N ASN A 130 -8.40 17.22 7.87
CA ASN A 130 -9.33 18.11 7.17
C ASN A 130 -9.41 17.79 5.68
N LEU A 131 -8.28 17.44 5.06
CA LEU A 131 -8.22 17.01 3.67
C LEU A 131 -9.05 15.74 3.45
N LEU A 132 -8.86 14.72 4.29
CA LEU A 132 -9.61 13.48 4.19
C LEU A 132 -11.10 13.69 4.46
N ALA A 133 -11.45 14.50 5.47
CA ALA A 133 -12.83 14.86 5.76
C ALA A 133 -13.49 15.58 4.57
N ASP A 134 -12.74 16.38 3.82
CA ASP A 134 -13.25 17.03 2.61
C ASP A 134 -13.58 16.03 1.51
N PHE A 135 -12.68 15.08 1.23
CA PHE A 135 -12.95 14.01 0.26
C PHE A 135 -14.13 13.14 0.68
N SER A 136 -14.26 12.85 1.99
CA SER A 136 -15.42 12.14 2.53
C SER A 136 -16.73 12.89 2.28
N ARG A 137 -16.77 14.22 2.50
CA ARG A 137 -17.99 15.03 2.28
C ARG A 137 -18.38 15.15 0.82
N ARG A 138 -17.43 15.10 -0.11
CA ARG A 138 -17.69 15.22 -1.55
C ARG A 138 -18.41 14.01 -2.16
N GLY A 139 -18.60 12.92 -1.41
CA GLY A 139 -19.43 11.78 -1.84
C GLY A 139 -18.87 10.96 -3.02
N GLY A 140 -17.55 10.97 -3.23
CA GLY A 140 -16.85 10.24 -4.30
C GLY A 140 -15.90 9.17 -3.78
N ALA A 141 -15.10 8.61 -4.68
CA ALA A 141 -13.97 7.73 -4.35
C ALA A 141 -12.66 8.41 -4.78
N TYR A 142 -11.68 8.43 -3.87
CA TYR A 142 -10.41 9.11 -4.05
C TYR A 142 -9.27 8.23 -3.54
N ALA A 143 -8.16 8.17 -4.28
CA ALA A 143 -6.90 7.68 -3.75
C ALA A 143 -6.00 8.88 -3.44
N VAL A 144 -5.48 8.92 -2.22
CA VAL A 144 -4.59 9.96 -1.71
C VAL A 144 -3.23 9.31 -1.50
N GLU A 145 -2.31 9.56 -2.43
CA GLU A 145 -0.93 9.11 -2.33
C GLU A 145 -0.09 10.20 -1.62
N ILE A 146 0.62 9.83 -0.55
CA ILE A 146 1.56 10.69 0.16
C ILE A 146 3.00 10.33 -0.22
N PHE A 147 3.83 11.33 -0.43
CA PHE A 147 5.26 11.21 -0.72
C PHE A 147 6.01 11.99 0.36
N THR A 148 6.71 11.29 1.24
CA THR A 148 7.54 11.90 2.29
C THR A 148 8.97 11.39 2.19
N PRO A 149 9.94 12.01 2.88
CA PRO A 149 11.29 11.46 2.97
C PRO A 149 11.33 10.06 3.60
N ALA A 150 10.31 9.70 4.40
CA ALA A 150 10.22 8.40 5.07
C ALA A 150 9.66 7.29 4.15
N GLY A 151 9.05 7.64 3.01
CA GLY A 151 8.50 6.68 2.06
C GLY A 151 7.24 7.18 1.36
N ARG A 152 6.54 6.24 0.71
CA ARG A 152 5.27 6.47 0.03
C ARG A 152 4.13 5.75 0.74
N GLY A 153 2.96 6.36 0.69
CA GLY A 153 1.75 5.76 1.24
C GLY A 153 0.52 6.09 0.43
N VAL A 154 -0.52 5.27 0.55
CA VAL A 154 -1.81 5.48 -0.11
C VAL A 154 -2.93 5.20 0.87
N THR A 155 -3.88 6.13 0.99
CA THR A 155 -5.21 5.84 1.55
C THR A 155 -6.25 6.04 0.45
N CYS A 156 -7.26 5.17 0.41
CA CYS A 156 -8.43 5.42 -0.42
C CYS A 156 -9.62 5.82 0.45
N VAL A 157 -10.27 6.92 0.09
CA VAL A 157 -11.51 7.40 0.71
C VAL A 157 -12.66 7.08 -0.24
N ALA A 158 -13.68 6.38 0.25
CA ALA A 158 -14.90 6.09 -0.51
C ALA A 158 -16.11 6.04 0.42
N ILE A 159 -17.27 6.51 -0.06
CA ILE A 159 -18.54 6.48 0.69
C ILE A 159 -18.38 7.15 2.08
N GLY A 160 -17.60 8.23 2.14
CA GLY A 160 -17.38 9.00 3.37
C GLY A 160 -16.40 8.37 4.37
N GLN A 161 -15.80 7.22 4.07
CA GLN A 161 -14.88 6.51 4.96
C GLN A 161 -13.53 6.21 4.30
N GLN A 162 -12.49 6.06 5.10
CA GLN A 162 -11.23 5.48 4.63
C GLN A 162 -11.44 3.97 4.44
N ALA A 163 -11.37 3.52 3.19
CA ALA A 163 -11.65 2.15 2.81
C ALA A 163 -10.41 1.24 2.96
N LEU A 164 -9.22 1.79 2.72
CA LEU A 164 -7.96 1.05 2.78
C LEU A 164 -6.78 2.00 2.91
N SER A 165 -5.69 1.52 3.52
CA SER A 165 -4.43 2.25 3.67
C SER A 165 -3.26 1.29 3.56
N TYR A 166 -2.18 1.68 2.87
CA TYR A 166 -0.95 0.90 2.77
C TYR A 166 0.25 1.79 2.43
N THR A 167 1.47 1.29 2.60
CA THR A 167 2.72 1.98 2.29
C THR A 167 3.70 1.11 1.52
N ASP A 168 4.79 1.69 1.05
CA ASP A 168 5.87 0.96 0.40
C ASP A 168 6.56 -0.04 1.34
N ILE A 169 6.66 0.30 2.64
CA ILE A 169 7.19 -0.57 3.69
C ILE A 169 6.15 -1.60 4.17
N HIS A 170 4.87 -1.21 4.21
CA HIS A 170 3.75 -2.09 4.58
C HIS A 170 2.72 -2.13 3.45
N PRO A 171 2.98 -2.93 2.40
CA PRO A 171 2.17 -2.88 1.18
C PRO A 171 0.89 -3.71 1.24
N SER A 172 0.71 -4.48 2.32
CA SER A 172 -0.58 -5.03 2.73
C SER A 172 -1.47 -3.94 3.34
N PHE A 173 -2.79 -4.14 3.33
CA PHE A 173 -3.70 -3.24 4.02
C PHE A 173 -3.32 -3.10 5.50
N GLY A 174 -3.11 -1.86 5.93
CA GLY A 174 -2.64 -1.49 7.25
C GLY A 174 -3.55 -0.47 7.92
N ASP A 175 -3.16 -0.11 9.14
CA ASP A 175 -3.84 0.88 9.97
C ASP A 175 -3.76 2.27 9.32
N PRO A 176 -4.90 2.96 9.09
CA PRO A 176 -4.94 4.36 8.65
C PRO A 176 -4.07 5.31 9.48
N ALA A 177 -3.84 5.02 10.78
CA ALA A 177 -2.99 5.82 11.65
C ALA A 177 -1.53 5.92 11.15
N LEU A 178 -1.08 4.96 10.34
CA LEU A 178 0.28 4.96 9.79
C LEU A 178 0.50 6.12 8.80
N LEU A 179 -0.51 6.46 8.00
CA LEU A 179 -0.43 7.57 7.06
C LEU A 179 -0.60 8.92 7.76
N GLU A 180 -1.37 8.96 8.84
CA GLU A 180 -1.46 10.13 9.71
C GLU A 180 -0.11 10.46 10.34
N ALA A 181 0.61 9.44 10.84
CA ALA A 181 1.99 9.60 11.32
C ALA A 181 2.93 10.12 10.22
N MET A 182 2.83 9.61 8.98
CA MET A 182 3.63 10.13 7.87
C MET A 182 3.31 11.60 7.55
N ALA A 183 2.03 11.97 7.55
CA ALA A 183 1.58 13.34 7.26
C ALA A 183 1.91 14.34 8.37
N SER A 184 2.00 13.88 9.63
CA SER A 184 2.24 14.74 10.81
C SER A 184 3.52 15.58 10.74
N ASN A 185 4.53 15.11 10.02
CA ASN A 185 5.79 15.85 9.84
C ASN A 185 5.66 17.05 8.90
N ARG A 186 4.54 17.17 8.18
CA ARG A 186 4.24 18.24 7.20
C ARG A 186 5.30 18.41 6.10
N ASP A 187 6.14 17.40 5.90
CA ASP A 187 7.18 17.40 4.89
C ASP A 187 6.87 16.41 3.76
N GLY A 188 6.94 16.90 2.53
CA GLY A 188 6.62 16.16 1.31
C GLY A 188 5.41 16.71 0.55
N SER A 189 4.80 15.85 -0.25
CA SER A 189 3.64 16.22 -1.06
C SER A 189 2.63 15.09 -1.22
N ILE A 190 1.46 15.46 -1.73
CA ILE A 190 0.30 14.62 -1.91
C ILE A 190 -0.09 14.64 -3.40
N ARG A 191 -0.35 13.46 -3.93
CA ARG A 191 -1.05 13.26 -5.20
C ARG A 191 -2.43 12.69 -4.91
N VAL A 192 -3.46 13.26 -5.53
CA VAL A 192 -4.83 12.79 -5.39
C VAL A 192 -5.35 12.35 -6.74
N ARG A 193 -5.89 11.14 -6.76
CA ARG A 193 -6.59 10.56 -7.91
C ARG A 193 -8.06 10.41 -7.61
N ARG A 194 -8.91 10.85 -8.52
CA ARG A 194 -10.33 10.55 -8.50
C ARG A 194 -10.55 9.17 -9.10
N LEU A 195 -11.22 8.30 -8.35
CA LEU A 195 -11.53 6.94 -8.75
C LEU A 195 -12.97 6.85 -9.27
N ASN A 196 -13.25 5.84 -10.09
CA ASN A 196 -14.63 5.50 -10.42
C ASN A 196 -15.30 4.89 -9.19
N ALA A 197 -16.24 5.64 -8.59
CA ALA A 197 -16.91 5.23 -7.37
C ALA A 197 -17.71 3.93 -7.51
N ALA A 198 -18.30 3.66 -8.67
CA ALA A 198 -19.07 2.44 -8.90
C ALA A 198 -18.18 1.18 -8.90
N SER A 199 -17.00 1.27 -9.53
CA SER A 199 -16.02 0.19 -9.55
C SER A 199 -15.38 -0.03 -8.18
N PHE A 200 -15.09 1.05 -7.45
CA PHE A 200 -14.35 0.96 -6.19
C PHE A 200 -15.23 0.65 -4.96
N ALA A 201 -16.49 1.10 -4.95
CA ALA A 201 -17.42 0.86 -3.85
C ALA A 201 -17.71 -0.63 -3.64
N ALA A 202 -17.84 -1.40 -4.72
CA ALA A 202 -18.05 -2.85 -4.66
C ALA A 202 -16.88 -3.56 -3.96
N THR A 203 -15.66 -3.16 -4.28
CA THR A 203 -14.42 -3.68 -3.68
C THR A 203 -14.27 -3.23 -2.22
N ALA A 204 -14.47 -1.95 -1.92
CA ALA A 204 -14.36 -1.40 -0.56
C ALA A 204 -15.36 -2.03 0.42
N MET A 205 -16.60 -2.28 -0.01
CA MET A 205 -17.62 -2.96 0.80
C MET A 205 -17.26 -4.41 1.09
N ALA A 206 -16.65 -5.13 0.13
CA ALA A 206 -16.19 -6.50 0.31
C ALA A 206 -14.98 -6.59 1.26
N THR A 207 -14.01 -5.68 1.12
CA THR A 207 -12.80 -5.64 1.96
C THR A 207 -13.09 -5.17 3.39
N GLY A 208 -13.99 -4.18 3.57
CA GLY A 208 -14.43 -3.72 4.88
C GLY A 208 -15.23 -4.77 5.67
N GLY A 209 -16.04 -5.59 4.98
CA GLY A 209 -16.74 -6.72 5.59
C GLY A 209 -15.81 -7.84 6.08
N GLN A 210 -14.72 -8.11 5.36
CA GLN A 210 -13.72 -9.11 5.74
C GLN A 210 -12.85 -8.68 6.94
N LEU A 211 -12.55 -7.39 7.08
CA LEU A 211 -11.79 -6.86 8.23
C LEU A 211 -12.63 -6.83 9.53
N ALA A 212 -13.95 -6.65 9.44
CA ALA A 212 -14.85 -6.71 10.59
C ALA A 212 -15.02 -8.15 11.13
N ASP A 213 -15.02 -9.15 10.24
CA ASP A 213 -15.18 -10.57 10.61
C ASP A 213 -13.87 -11.21 11.12
N ALA A 214 -12.71 -10.72 10.65
CA ALA A 214 -11.41 -11.13 11.21
C ALA A 214 -11.17 -10.62 12.65
N GLY A 215 -11.90 -9.58 13.09
CA GLY A 215 -11.82 -9.03 14.45
C GLY A 215 -12.79 -9.66 15.45
N SER A 216 -13.76 -10.47 15.00
CA SER A 216 -14.76 -11.09 15.88
C SER A 216 -14.49 -12.60 16.06
N GLY A 217 -13.58 -12.89 16.97
CA GLY A 217 -13.62 -14.06 17.86
C GLY A 217 -13.91 -15.43 17.22
N ARG A 218 -12.88 -16.11 16.74
CA ARG A 218 -12.83 -17.57 16.79
C ARG A 218 -11.83 -18.01 17.84
N SER A 219 -12.29 -18.02 19.10
CA SER A 219 -11.67 -18.84 20.14
C SER A 219 -11.63 -20.28 19.66
N ALA A 220 -10.44 -20.77 19.33
CA ALA A 220 -10.21 -22.20 19.20
C ALA A 220 -10.40 -22.83 20.59
N PRO A 221 -11.33 -23.78 20.78
CA PRO A 221 -11.32 -24.57 22.00
C PRO A 221 -10.06 -25.43 22.00
N ALA A 222 -9.26 -25.28 23.05
CA ALA A 222 -8.16 -26.15 23.38
C ALA A 222 -8.67 -27.59 23.55
N SER A 223 -8.27 -28.49 22.66
CA SER A 223 -8.32 -29.94 22.92
C SER A 223 -6.96 -30.38 23.46
N LEU A 224 -6.83 -30.33 24.78
CA LEU A 224 -5.91 -31.18 25.53
C LEU A 224 -6.60 -32.54 25.71
N ALA A 225 -6.09 -33.56 25.04
CA ALA A 225 -6.22 -34.94 25.51
C ALA A 225 -4.94 -35.69 25.15
N SER A 226 -4.25 -36.06 26.22
CA SER A 226 -3.00 -36.80 26.34
C SER A 226 -3.01 -38.15 25.61
N ASP A 227 -1.86 -38.58 25.12
CA ASP A 227 -1.51 -40.00 25.10
C ASP A 227 -0.01 -40.18 25.39
N PRO A 228 0.39 -41.00 26.39
CA PRO A 228 1.77 -41.30 26.67
C PRO A 228 2.27 -42.56 25.94
N LEU A 229 3.59 -42.58 25.71
CA LEU A 229 4.39 -43.71 25.23
C LEU A 229 4.06 -45.06 25.92
N ALA A 230 4.05 -46.14 25.13
CA ALA A 230 4.64 -47.43 25.54
C ALA A 230 5.06 -48.30 24.33
N THR A 231 6.30 -48.75 24.43
CA THR A 231 7.07 -49.71 23.62
C THR A 231 6.62 -51.17 23.74
N GLY A 232 6.89 -51.99 22.71
CA GLY A 232 6.96 -53.46 22.75
C GLY A 232 6.32 -54.11 21.52
N ASP A 233 7.08 -54.52 20.51
CA ASP A 233 7.80 -55.81 20.34
C ASP A 233 6.90 -57.01 19.95
N ARG A 234 7.38 -57.76 18.93
CA ARG A 234 6.90 -59.01 18.32
C ARG A 234 5.64 -58.94 17.45
N GLY A 235 5.56 -59.53 16.27
CA GLY A 235 6.46 -60.39 15.53
C GLY A 235 5.64 -61.21 14.51
N ASN A 236 6.25 -61.49 13.36
CA ASN A 236 6.01 -62.59 12.42
C ASN A 236 4.59 -62.89 11.89
N GLY A 237 4.51 -63.08 10.56
CA GLY A 237 3.47 -63.91 9.97
C GLY A 237 3.30 -63.76 8.47
N ALA A 238 4.14 -64.46 7.70
CA ALA A 238 4.04 -64.62 6.26
C ALA A 238 2.74 -65.30 5.80
N ALA A 239 2.27 -64.94 4.59
CA ALA A 239 1.77 -65.84 3.53
C ALA A 239 1.04 -64.99 2.47
N ARG A 240 1.60 -64.88 1.27
CA ARG A 240 1.27 -65.66 0.06
C ARG A 240 -0.15 -65.39 -0.48
N GLY A 241 -0.21 -64.91 -1.72
CA GLY A 241 -1.35 -65.15 -2.60
C GLY A 241 -1.56 -64.12 -3.71
N ASP A 242 -0.69 -64.07 -4.71
CA ASP A 242 -1.14 -63.79 -6.08
C ASP A 242 -1.79 -65.08 -6.62
N PRO A 243 -2.87 -65.01 -7.44
CA PRO A 243 -2.62 -64.89 -8.89
C PRO A 243 -3.71 -64.20 -9.74
N ARG A 244 -3.20 -63.50 -10.78
CA ARG A 244 -3.56 -63.55 -12.21
C ARG A 244 -4.94 -63.12 -12.73
N SER A 245 -4.81 -62.27 -13.77
CA SER A 245 -5.51 -62.26 -15.08
C SER A 245 -6.99 -61.89 -15.14
N SER A 246 -7.28 -60.75 -15.76
CA SER A 246 -7.78 -60.68 -17.15
C SER A 246 -7.86 -59.22 -17.63
N ALA A 247 -7.34 -58.96 -18.83
CA ALA A 247 -7.73 -57.84 -19.72
C ALA A 247 -8.50 -58.46 -20.91
N PRO A 248 -9.06 -57.72 -21.91
CA PRO A 248 -9.25 -56.27 -22.09
C PRO A 248 -10.70 -55.87 -22.51
N GLY A 249 -10.98 -54.57 -22.67
CA GLY A 249 -12.20 -54.09 -23.33
C GLY A 249 -12.10 -52.60 -23.71
N ALA A 250 -12.12 -52.32 -25.01
CA ALA A 250 -11.87 -51.02 -25.61
C ALA A 250 -13.17 -50.27 -25.99
N HIS A 251 -13.08 -48.93 -25.91
CA HIS A 251 -13.67 -47.88 -26.77
C HIS A 251 -15.08 -48.04 -27.38
N GLU A 252 -15.96 -47.07 -27.07
CA GLU A 252 -16.88 -46.43 -28.02
C GLU A 252 -17.57 -45.19 -27.38
N SER A 253 -17.11 -43.96 -27.69
CA SER A 253 -17.83 -42.71 -27.34
C SER A 253 -17.30 -41.47 -28.09
N GLY A 254 -16.95 -41.62 -29.38
CA GLY A 254 -16.44 -40.52 -30.22
C GLY A 254 -17.38 -40.03 -31.33
N ALA A 255 -18.44 -40.77 -31.64
CA ALA A 255 -19.29 -40.49 -32.80
C ALA A 255 -20.50 -39.60 -32.47
N GLU A 256 -21.11 -39.73 -31.29
CA GLU A 256 -22.35 -39.01 -30.95
C GLU A 256 -22.14 -37.53 -30.61
N GLN A 257 -20.93 -37.12 -30.24
CA GLN A 257 -20.64 -35.74 -29.87
C GLN A 257 -20.46 -34.83 -31.10
N LYS A 258 -20.03 -35.38 -32.23
CA LYS A 258 -19.78 -34.63 -33.48
C LYS A 258 -21.07 -34.31 -34.25
N ASP A 259 -22.10 -35.13 -34.11
CA ASP A 259 -23.41 -34.89 -34.74
C ASP A 259 -24.20 -33.78 -34.03
N ARG A 260 -24.06 -33.67 -32.70
CA ARG A 260 -24.72 -32.59 -31.91
C ARG A 260 -24.15 -31.20 -32.19
N GLU A 261 -22.89 -31.10 -32.60
CA GLU A 261 -22.24 -29.82 -32.90
C GLU A 261 -22.64 -29.30 -34.29
N ARG A 262 -22.77 -30.20 -35.28
CA ARG A 262 -23.23 -29.88 -36.64
C ARG A 262 -24.70 -29.46 -36.72
N GLU A 263 -25.53 -29.94 -35.80
CA GLU A 263 -26.94 -29.55 -35.74
C GLU A 263 -27.15 -28.15 -35.14
N ARG A 264 -26.25 -27.70 -34.27
CA ARG A 264 -26.27 -26.35 -33.68
C ARG A 264 -25.80 -25.25 -34.64
N GLU A 265 -24.86 -25.54 -35.54
CA GLU A 265 -24.44 -24.60 -36.58
C GLU A 265 -25.56 -24.35 -37.61
N ARG A 266 -26.31 -25.39 -38.00
CA ARG A 266 -27.44 -25.25 -38.93
C ARG A 266 -28.59 -24.40 -38.39
N GLN A 267 -28.77 -24.36 -37.07
CA GLN A 267 -29.81 -23.53 -36.44
C GLN A 267 -29.42 -22.04 -36.34
N ARG A 268 -28.13 -21.69 -36.42
CA ARG A 268 -27.67 -20.28 -36.40
C ARG A 268 -27.66 -19.61 -37.77
N GLU A 269 -27.63 -20.37 -38.87
CA GLU A 269 -27.68 -19.83 -40.24
C GLU A 269 -29.09 -19.56 -40.77
N SER A 270 -30.14 -19.88 -40.01
CA SER A 270 -31.54 -19.80 -40.48
C SER A 270 -32.30 -18.53 -40.07
N GLU A 271 -31.63 -17.48 -39.58
CA GLU A 271 -32.27 -16.21 -39.22
C GLU A 271 -32.11 -15.16 -40.36
N PRO A 272 -33.18 -14.81 -41.09
CA PRO A 272 -33.06 -13.88 -42.20
C PRO A 272 -33.03 -12.40 -41.76
N ALA A 273 -32.07 -11.67 -42.32
CA ALA A 273 -31.96 -10.22 -42.26
C ALA A 273 -33.21 -9.52 -42.84
N GLN A 274 -33.75 -8.53 -42.12
CA GLN A 274 -34.67 -7.54 -42.66
C GLN A 274 -34.03 -6.15 -42.63
N SER A 275 -34.05 -5.49 -43.79
CA SER A 275 -33.54 -4.15 -44.03
C SER A 275 -34.67 -3.14 -44.27
N GLY A 276 -34.59 -2.00 -43.56
CA GLY A 276 -35.03 -0.64 -43.96
C GLY A 276 -36.50 -0.26 -43.74
N PRO A 277 -36.91 1.02 -43.95
CA PRO A 277 -36.21 2.32 -43.88
C PRO A 277 -36.90 3.33 -42.90
N GLY A 278 -36.30 4.51 -42.64
CA GLY A 278 -36.85 5.57 -41.73
C GLY A 278 -38.08 6.34 -42.27
N PRO A 279 -38.77 7.15 -41.44
CA PRO A 279 -38.67 8.63 -41.58
C PRO A 279 -38.88 9.49 -40.29
N VAL A 280 -38.27 10.69 -40.29
CA VAL A 280 -38.70 12.06 -39.85
C VAL A 280 -39.49 12.27 -38.53
N GLY A 281 -39.01 13.21 -37.69
CA GLY A 281 -39.56 13.67 -36.36
C GLY A 281 -40.92 14.39 -36.37
N PRO A 282 -41.34 15.23 -35.37
CA PRO A 282 -40.54 16.02 -34.40
C PRO A 282 -41.08 16.09 -32.93
N ALA A 283 -40.38 16.88 -32.10
CA ALA A 283 -40.85 17.64 -30.94
C ALA A 283 -41.23 16.91 -29.61
N GLY A 284 -40.53 17.27 -28.54
CA GLY A 284 -41.14 17.29 -27.20
C GLY A 284 -40.22 17.04 -26.00
N ARG A 285 -39.77 18.15 -25.38
CA ARG A 285 -39.35 18.31 -23.96
C ARG A 285 -37.93 17.89 -23.57
N SER A 286 -37.02 18.82 -23.84
CA SER A 286 -35.89 19.16 -22.96
C SER A 286 -36.40 20.01 -21.79
N VAL A 287 -36.21 19.51 -20.56
CA VAL A 287 -36.28 20.14 -19.22
C VAL A 287 -35.52 19.12 -18.34
N VAL A 288 -34.33 19.32 -17.76
CA VAL A 288 -33.83 20.43 -16.95
C VAL A 288 -32.33 20.62 -17.24
N ASP A 289 -32.01 21.88 -17.52
CA ASP A 289 -30.71 22.52 -17.51
C ASP A 289 -30.32 22.70 -16.02
N ASP A 290 -29.40 21.88 -15.50
CA ASP A 290 -28.87 22.07 -14.14
C ASP A 290 -27.62 22.92 -14.25
N ALA A 291 -27.86 24.22 -14.13
CA ALA A 291 -26.89 25.28 -14.19
C ALA A 291 -25.72 25.00 -13.23
N LEU A 292 -24.53 24.93 -13.78
CA LEU A 292 -23.27 25.13 -13.06
C LEU A 292 -23.40 26.40 -12.20
N PRO A 293 -23.19 26.36 -10.88
CA PRO A 293 -22.99 27.58 -10.14
C PRO A 293 -21.65 28.18 -10.58
N ASP A 294 -21.72 29.37 -11.17
CA ASP A 294 -20.59 30.27 -11.36
C ASP A 294 -20.00 30.59 -9.98
N LEU A 295 -18.89 29.93 -9.65
CA LEU A 295 -18.15 30.13 -8.40
C LEU A 295 -16.81 30.78 -8.75
N THR A 296 -16.86 32.07 -9.11
CA THR A 296 -15.75 32.99 -8.85
C THR A 296 -15.56 33.10 -7.33
N TRP A 297 -14.90 32.11 -6.72
CA TRP A 297 -14.53 32.17 -5.32
C TRP A 297 -13.17 32.89 -5.20
N VAL A 298 -13.21 34.10 -4.63
CA VAL A 298 -12.03 34.89 -4.27
C VAL A 298 -11.38 34.24 -3.05
N ALA A 299 -10.10 33.91 -3.17
CA ALA A 299 -9.35 33.30 -2.08
C ALA A 299 -9.13 34.30 -0.92
N PRO A 300 -9.13 33.87 0.36
CA PRO A 300 -9.10 34.75 1.53
C PRO A 300 -7.86 35.64 1.68
N TRP A 301 -6.83 35.48 0.83
CA TRP A 301 -5.55 36.19 0.93
C TRP A 301 -5.45 37.45 0.04
N GLN A 302 -6.53 37.89 -0.62
CA GLN A 302 -6.52 39.06 -1.54
C GLN A 302 -7.18 40.36 -1.00
N THR A 303 -7.05 40.67 0.29
CA THR A 303 -7.30 42.06 0.77
C THR A 303 -6.02 42.68 1.35
N PRO A 304 -5.74 43.98 1.08
CA PRO A 304 -4.54 44.64 1.56
C PRO A 304 -4.65 44.94 3.06
N TRP A 305 -3.60 44.56 3.80
CA TRP A 305 -3.43 44.80 5.23
C TRP A 305 -3.57 46.29 5.58
N ARG A 306 -4.31 46.59 6.65
CA ARG A 306 -4.44 47.92 7.25
C ARG A 306 -3.75 47.90 8.62
N ASP A 307 -2.96 48.95 8.86
CA ASP A 307 -2.09 49.20 10.02
C ASP A 307 -2.77 49.13 11.41
N GLU A 308 -1.91 48.87 12.41
CA GLU A 308 -2.15 48.80 13.87
C GLU A 308 -2.87 50.04 14.48
N PRO A 309 -3.20 49.99 15.78
CA PRO A 309 -2.24 50.57 16.73
C PRO A 309 -2.06 49.85 18.08
N GLU A 310 -0.85 50.05 18.61
CA GLU A 310 -0.30 49.74 19.94
C GLU A 310 -1.15 50.16 21.16
N LYS A 311 -0.92 49.43 22.28
CA LYS A 311 -0.86 49.86 23.70
C LYS A 311 -0.66 48.58 24.55
N GLY A 312 0.26 48.41 25.50
CA GLY A 312 1.16 49.29 26.24
C GLY A 312 1.29 48.78 27.69
N GLY A 313 2.52 48.55 28.17
CA GLY A 313 2.91 48.51 29.60
C GLY A 313 3.07 47.12 30.25
N SER A 314 3.97 46.84 31.20
CA SER A 314 5.22 47.42 31.75
C SER A 314 5.66 46.52 32.93
N SER A 315 6.96 46.52 33.25
CA SER A 315 7.59 46.14 34.55
C SER A 315 7.71 44.64 34.88
N GLY A 316 8.80 44.07 35.40
CA GLY A 316 10.08 44.56 35.95
C GLY A 316 10.68 43.41 36.79
N SER A 317 11.99 43.10 36.63
CA SER A 317 12.70 42.04 37.39
C SER A 317 12.98 42.45 38.86
N PRO A 318 13.39 41.53 39.77
CA PRO A 318 14.82 41.18 39.85
C PRO A 318 15.19 39.75 40.30
N LEU A 319 16.48 39.46 40.11
CA LEU A 319 17.26 38.25 40.42
C LEU A 319 17.37 37.92 41.92
N THR A 320 17.38 36.62 42.26
CA THR A 320 18.10 36.08 43.42
C THR A 320 18.53 34.62 43.22
N GLY A 321 19.84 34.37 43.34
CA GLY A 321 20.46 33.19 43.98
C GLY A 321 20.26 31.79 43.38
N ARG A 322 21.16 31.35 42.48
CA ARG A 322 21.28 29.94 42.06
C ARG A 322 22.53 29.30 42.71
N PRO A 323 22.40 28.28 43.58
CA PRO A 323 23.54 27.44 43.92
C PRO A 323 23.88 26.57 42.70
N ALA A 324 25.17 26.33 42.46
CA ALA A 324 25.67 25.41 41.45
C ALA A 324 25.22 23.98 41.80
N SER A 325 24.04 23.60 41.31
CA SER A 325 23.63 22.20 41.27
C SER A 325 24.47 21.54 40.19
N THR A 326 25.34 20.60 40.60
CA THR A 326 25.88 19.58 39.72
C THR A 326 24.68 18.95 39.00
N ALA A 327 24.50 19.30 37.73
CA ALA A 327 23.36 18.81 36.95
C ALA A 327 23.46 17.29 36.91
N ALA A 328 22.57 16.62 37.66
CA ALA A 328 22.45 15.18 37.62
C ALA A 328 22.18 14.80 36.16
N ARG A 329 23.04 13.95 35.57
CA ARG A 329 22.80 13.46 34.22
C ARG A 329 21.45 12.73 34.23
N PRO A 330 20.55 13.01 33.27
CA PRO A 330 19.26 12.34 33.23
C PRO A 330 19.49 10.82 33.13
N SER A 331 18.85 10.07 34.03
CA SER A 331 18.98 8.62 34.08
C SER A 331 18.05 8.00 33.02
N VAL A 332 18.33 6.77 32.58
CA VAL A 332 17.45 6.05 31.63
C VAL A 332 16.03 5.89 32.20
N GLY A 333 15.88 5.82 33.52
CA GLY A 333 14.57 5.75 34.19
C GLY A 333 13.69 6.97 33.95
N ASP A 334 14.28 8.17 33.86
CA ASP A 334 13.54 9.42 33.66
C ASP A 334 13.00 9.55 32.22
N MET A 335 13.63 8.86 31.26
CA MET A 335 13.34 8.93 29.82
C MET A 335 12.71 7.64 29.28
N LEU A 336 12.38 6.67 30.15
CA LEU A 336 12.05 5.32 29.74
C LEU A 336 10.84 5.25 28.81
N GLY A 337 9.82 6.09 29.04
CA GLY A 337 8.62 6.14 28.20
C GLY A 337 8.93 6.54 26.75
N ASP A 338 9.74 7.58 26.57
CA ASP A 338 10.11 8.09 25.25
C ASP A 338 11.06 7.14 24.53
N LEU A 339 12.03 6.58 25.26
CA LEU A 339 12.96 5.58 24.70
C LEU A 339 12.23 4.32 24.24
N ARG A 340 11.22 3.84 24.99
CA ARG A 340 10.36 2.73 24.54
C ARG A 340 9.52 3.12 23.33
N SER A 341 8.93 4.32 23.30
CA SER A 341 8.18 4.80 22.14
C SER A 341 9.03 4.81 20.86
N ILE A 342 10.28 5.25 20.96
CA ILE A 342 11.24 5.26 19.86
C ILE A 342 11.57 3.82 19.43
N ALA A 343 11.84 2.92 20.38
CA ALA A 343 12.10 1.51 20.09
C ALA A 343 10.91 0.82 19.41
N GLN A 344 9.68 1.07 19.88
CA GLN A 344 8.45 0.52 19.30
C GLN A 344 8.21 1.03 17.89
N ARG A 345 8.41 2.34 17.66
CA ARG A 345 8.25 2.97 16.35
C ARG A 345 9.23 2.44 15.32
N ARG A 346 10.47 2.13 15.74
CA ARG A 346 11.55 1.71 14.84
C ARG A 346 11.66 0.20 14.66
N LEU A 347 11.34 -0.59 15.69
CA LEU A 347 11.58 -2.04 15.71
C LEU A 347 10.31 -2.88 15.82
N GLN A 348 9.15 -2.29 16.13
CA GLN A 348 7.84 -2.95 16.22
C GLN A 348 7.90 -4.28 16.99
N LEU A 349 7.70 -5.43 16.32
CA LEU A 349 7.72 -6.77 16.94
C LEU A 349 9.10 -7.15 17.52
N SER A 350 10.17 -6.49 17.09
CA SER A 350 11.51 -6.68 17.62
C SER A 350 11.87 -5.68 18.74
N ALA A 351 10.96 -4.75 19.06
CA ALA A 351 11.18 -3.75 20.10
C ALA A 351 11.29 -4.37 21.49
N SER A 352 10.59 -5.49 21.74
CA SER A 352 10.56 -6.16 23.05
C SER A 352 11.96 -6.48 23.59
N ARG A 353 12.93 -6.78 22.71
CA ARG A 353 14.30 -7.08 23.11
C ARG A 353 15.07 -5.85 23.55
N VAL A 354 14.82 -4.71 22.92
CA VAL A 354 15.40 -3.41 23.28
C VAL A 354 14.71 -2.84 24.52
N GLU A 355 13.39 -2.99 24.63
CA GLU A 355 12.63 -2.61 25.83
C GLU A 355 13.11 -3.34 27.08
N THR A 356 13.40 -4.64 26.97
CA THR A 356 13.96 -5.41 28.10
C THR A 356 15.29 -4.82 28.59
N ILE A 357 16.16 -4.39 27.68
CA ILE A 357 17.46 -3.78 28.02
C ILE A 357 17.27 -2.38 28.60
N LEU A 358 16.33 -1.59 28.07
CA LEU A 358 15.98 -0.28 28.61
C LEU A 358 15.40 -0.40 30.03
N ASP A 359 14.61 -1.45 30.30
CA ASP A 359 14.00 -1.72 31.61
C ASP A 359 15.03 -2.19 32.64
N GLU A 360 15.96 -3.04 32.22
CA GLU A 360 17.12 -3.44 33.00
C GLU A 360 17.98 -2.21 33.36
N ALA A 361 18.29 -1.39 32.35
CA ALA A 361 19.09 -0.18 32.51
C ALA A 361 18.42 0.89 33.39
N ALA A 362 17.10 1.04 33.30
CA ALA A 362 16.34 1.92 34.17
C ALA A 362 16.39 1.44 35.62
N ARG A 363 16.28 0.12 35.85
CA ARG A 363 16.37 -0.49 37.19
C ARG A 363 17.75 -0.31 37.82
N GLU A 364 18.79 -0.42 37.01
CA GLU A 364 20.20 -0.29 37.43
C GLU A 364 20.72 1.15 37.40
N GLN A 365 19.88 2.12 37.01
CA GLN A 365 20.25 3.54 36.84
C GLN A 365 21.49 3.73 35.94
N ARG A 366 21.60 2.91 34.88
CA ARG A 366 22.73 2.96 33.96
C ARG A 366 22.71 4.25 33.13
N PRO A 367 23.88 4.80 32.77
CA PRO A 367 23.96 5.96 31.89
C PRO A 367 23.53 5.60 30.47
N LEU A 368 22.75 6.48 29.83
CA LEU A 368 22.18 6.26 28.50
C LEU A 368 23.26 5.93 27.44
N ASP A 369 24.40 6.61 27.45
CA ASP A 369 25.46 6.39 26.47
C ASP A 369 25.98 4.94 26.49
N SER A 370 26.04 4.29 27.67
CA SER A 370 26.44 2.87 27.77
C SER A 370 25.39 1.93 27.20
N VAL A 371 24.11 2.24 27.40
CA VAL A 371 22.98 1.43 26.93
C VAL A 371 22.82 1.54 25.41
N LEU A 372 23.07 2.72 24.85
CA LEU A 372 23.01 2.95 23.41
C LEU A 372 24.13 2.24 22.64
N GLU A 373 25.34 2.15 23.20
CA GLU A 373 26.40 1.33 22.60
C GLU A 373 26.09 -0.18 22.66
N GLU A 374 25.47 -0.63 23.76
CA GLU A 374 24.99 -2.01 23.90
C GLU A 374 23.91 -2.34 22.85
N ILE A 375 22.91 -1.46 22.71
CA ILE A 375 21.85 -1.58 21.68
C ILE A 375 22.45 -1.54 20.27
N ARG A 376 23.44 -0.68 19.99
CA ARG A 376 24.11 -0.64 18.68
C ARG A 376 24.84 -1.95 18.37
N SER A 377 25.42 -2.59 19.39
CA SER A 377 26.12 -3.87 19.24
C SER A 377 25.18 -5.07 19.06
N MET A 378 23.88 -4.89 19.24
CA MET A 378 22.91 -5.98 19.07
C MET A 378 22.64 -6.29 17.60
N SER A 379 22.76 -7.57 17.25
CA SER A 379 22.22 -8.11 16.01
C SER A 379 20.80 -8.60 16.23
N ILE A 380 19.82 -7.90 15.64
CA ILE A 380 18.41 -8.30 15.65
C ILE A 380 18.07 -8.93 14.29
N ARG A 381 17.59 -10.18 14.31
CA ARG A 381 17.26 -10.92 13.08
C ARG A 381 16.19 -10.18 12.28
N GLY A 382 16.46 -9.90 11.01
CA GLY A 382 15.51 -9.20 10.13
C GLY A 382 15.51 -7.67 10.26
N VAL A 383 16.36 -7.09 11.10
CA VAL A 383 16.54 -5.65 11.22
C VAL A 383 17.90 -5.26 10.67
N MET A 384 17.93 -4.27 9.79
CA MET A 384 19.19 -3.74 9.23
C MET A 384 19.96 -2.95 10.30
N PRO A 385 21.31 -3.06 10.36
CA PRO A 385 22.12 -2.27 11.30
C PRO A 385 21.86 -0.76 11.22
N SER A 386 21.58 -0.24 10.02
CA SER A 386 21.22 1.17 9.79
C SER A 386 19.93 1.60 10.53
N THR A 387 18.99 0.68 10.74
CA THR A 387 17.74 0.96 11.48
C THR A 387 18.02 1.08 12.98
N VAL A 388 18.93 0.25 13.50
CA VAL A 388 19.38 0.33 14.89
C VAL A 388 20.15 1.64 15.12
N ASP A 389 21.02 2.03 14.19
CA ASP A 389 21.74 3.30 14.26
C ASP A 389 20.82 4.52 14.21
N ALA A 390 19.80 4.51 13.35
CA ALA A 390 18.80 5.57 13.27
C ALA A 390 17.97 5.69 14.56
N MET A 391 17.57 4.56 15.13
CA MET A 391 16.88 4.51 16.43
C MET A 391 17.77 5.07 17.55
N VAL A 392 19.04 4.66 17.61
CA VAL A 392 20.00 5.16 18.60
C VAL A 392 20.23 6.66 18.43
N ALA A 393 20.28 7.18 17.20
CA ALA A 393 20.38 8.61 16.95
C ALA A 393 19.16 9.38 17.46
N GLU A 394 17.96 8.85 17.25
CA GLU A 394 16.70 9.43 17.74
C GLU A 394 16.62 9.42 19.28
N MET A 395 17.08 8.33 19.93
CA MET A 395 17.19 8.26 21.39
C MET A 395 18.18 9.28 21.96
N LYS A 396 19.27 9.57 21.25
CA LYS A 396 20.22 10.64 21.64
C LYS A 396 19.60 12.03 21.53
N ILE A 397 18.79 12.26 20.50
CA ILE A 397 18.09 13.54 20.30
C ILE A 397 17.07 13.74 21.41
N ALA A 398 16.20 12.76 21.67
CA ALA A 398 15.23 12.82 22.76
C ALA A 398 15.93 13.09 24.11
N ALA A 399 17.04 12.40 24.39
CA ALA A 399 17.79 12.61 25.62
C ALA A 399 18.50 13.98 25.73
N ALA A 400 18.73 14.66 24.60
CA ALA A 400 19.28 16.02 24.62
C ALA A 400 18.23 17.04 25.10
N GLU A 401 16.94 16.79 24.82
CA GLU A 401 15.83 17.63 25.28
C GLU A 401 15.74 17.60 26.81
N TYR A 402 15.98 16.45 27.43
CA TYR A 402 16.04 16.26 28.89
C TYR A 402 17.28 16.87 29.57
N ARG A 403 18.31 17.27 28.83
CA ARG A 403 19.45 18.04 29.39
C ARG A 403 19.24 19.55 29.32
N SER A 404 18.24 20.00 28.55
CA SER A 404 17.96 21.42 28.32
C SER A 404 16.97 22.03 29.32
N VAL A 405 16.34 21.18 30.13
CA VAL A 405 15.49 21.49 31.29
C VAL A 405 16.34 21.38 32.56
#